data_AF-A0A1Q7UX14-F1
#
_entry.id   AF-A0A1Q7UX14-F1
#
_cell.length_a   1.000
_cell.length_b   1.000
_cell.length_c   1.000
_cell.angle_alpha   90.00
_cell.angle_beta   90.00
_cell.angle_gamma   90.00
#
_symmetry.space_group_name_H-M   'P 1'
#
loop_
_entity.id
_entity.type
_entity.pdbx_description
1 polymer ?
#
loop_
_entity_poly.entity_id
_entity_poly.type
_entity_poly.pdbx_seq_one_letter_code
_entity_poly.pdbx_strand_id
1 'polypeptide(L)'
;MPSRKIVGRGRVEQLKEHERRFLDILEPQIVGFPSGRLVQTEAPDFIVTALKRKIGIEVTKIQQQSGSNRSRRQESEQEKIANEAVRIFETQNSVALEVKIRFSANGEFNKRNRNYFATAIAILVNAYLPIEDGPRVLHNDWSDPEMFPYELDSIGIYRLASLKRNFWSVSSAGFVQEDFVAEMQAVISKKDALIPSYQSCSEYWLLIVSEGNSASTFFRPSRETLDHQYRSVFQRIFFLEAFTKKVSELKVLSLQIPTAHTASVLDKGP
;
A
#
# COMPACT_ATOMS: atom_id res chain seq x y z
N MET A 1 1.09 12.48 31.11
CA MET A 1 0.69 11.11 30.70
C MET A 1 -0.16 11.24 29.43
N PRO A 2 0.34 10.93 28.22
CA PRO A 2 -0.49 10.95 27.04
C PRO A 2 -1.27 9.63 26.93
N SER A 3 -2.59 9.74 26.88
CA SER A 3 -3.54 8.63 26.80
C SER A 3 -3.33 7.79 25.52
N ARG A 4 -2.96 6.52 25.68
CA ARG A 4 -3.03 5.52 24.60
C ARG A 4 -4.49 5.38 24.17
N LYS A 5 -4.82 5.84 22.96
CA LYS A 5 -6.12 5.56 22.34
C LYS A 5 -6.27 4.04 22.20
N ILE A 6 -7.23 3.46 22.88
CA ILE A 6 -7.63 2.06 22.73
C ILE A 6 -8.19 1.92 21.30
N VAL A 7 -7.41 1.32 20.41
CA VAL A 7 -7.87 0.99 19.06
C VAL A 7 -8.77 -0.24 19.18
N GLY A 8 -10.05 -0.13 18.80
CA GLY A 8 -11.01 -1.22 18.90
C GLY A 8 -10.63 -2.44 18.04
N ARG A 9 -10.92 -3.65 18.53
CA ARG A 9 -10.58 -4.95 17.91
C ARG A 9 -10.94 -5.03 16.42
N GLY A 10 -12.10 -4.49 16.02
CA GLY A 10 -12.52 -4.45 14.61
C GLY A 10 -11.59 -3.62 13.72
N ARG A 11 -11.06 -2.49 14.22
CA ARG A 11 -10.13 -1.63 13.46
C ARG A 11 -8.76 -2.29 13.30
N VAL A 12 -8.32 -3.08 14.28
CA VAL A 12 -7.07 -3.85 14.18
C VAL A 12 -7.18 -4.90 13.09
N GLU A 13 -8.27 -5.67 13.05
CA GLU A 13 -8.48 -6.71 12.03
C GLU A 13 -8.54 -6.11 10.61
N GLN A 14 -9.15 -4.94 10.48
CA GLN A 14 -9.20 -4.19 9.24
C GLN A 14 -7.81 -3.77 8.75
N LEU A 15 -6.95 -3.25 9.64
CA LEU A 15 -5.57 -2.89 9.29
C LEU A 15 -4.77 -4.12 8.87
N LYS A 16 -4.95 -5.23 9.59
CA LYS A 16 -4.30 -6.51 9.31
C LYS A 16 -4.61 -7.05 7.92
N GLU A 17 -5.89 -7.00 7.51
CA GLU A 17 -6.31 -7.38 6.18
C GLU A 17 -5.78 -6.43 5.09
N HIS A 18 -5.75 -5.12 5.41
CA HIS A 18 -5.23 -4.10 4.52
C HIS A 18 -3.74 -4.29 4.23
N GLU A 19 -2.95 -4.73 5.21
CA GLU A 19 -1.52 -5.03 5.03
C GLU A 19 -1.32 -6.32 4.25
N ARG A 20 -2.16 -7.35 4.49
CA ARG A 20 -2.04 -8.64 3.81
C ARG A 20 -2.10 -8.52 2.29
N ARG A 21 -2.99 -7.67 1.76
CA ARG A 21 -3.12 -7.45 0.31
C ARG A 21 -1.82 -7.02 -0.36
N PHE A 22 -0.94 -6.32 0.37
CA PHE A 22 0.34 -5.87 -0.17
C PHE A 22 1.33 -7.03 -0.30
N LEU A 23 1.26 -8.02 0.60
CA LEU A 23 2.01 -9.26 0.43
C LEU A 23 1.52 -10.08 -0.75
N ASP A 24 0.21 -10.13 -0.99
CA ASP A 24 -0.31 -10.89 -2.14
C ASP A 24 0.07 -10.25 -3.50
N ILE A 25 0.40 -8.95 -3.50
CA ILE A 25 1.01 -8.27 -4.65
C ILE A 25 2.52 -8.56 -4.73
N LEU A 26 3.20 -8.58 -3.58
CA LEU A 26 4.64 -8.73 -3.47
C LEU A 26 5.12 -10.15 -3.82
N GLU A 27 4.53 -11.16 -3.19
CA GLU A 27 4.91 -12.57 -3.26
C GLU A 27 5.12 -13.09 -4.70
N PRO A 28 4.17 -12.92 -5.64
CA PRO A 28 4.34 -13.42 -7.01
C PRO A 28 5.41 -12.69 -7.82
N GLN A 29 5.85 -11.50 -7.40
CA GLN A 29 6.84 -10.68 -8.12
C GLN A 29 8.28 -10.92 -7.66
N ILE A 30 8.49 -11.63 -6.54
CA ILE A 30 9.82 -11.89 -6.00
C ILE A 30 10.30 -13.29 -6.38
N VAL A 31 11.37 -13.34 -7.18
CA VAL A 31 12.11 -14.59 -7.41
C VAL A 31 12.66 -15.10 -6.08
N GLY A 32 12.36 -16.35 -5.75
CA GLY A 32 12.83 -16.99 -4.52
C GLY A 32 12.13 -16.50 -3.25
N PHE A 33 10.90 -15.97 -3.36
CA PHE A 33 10.06 -15.76 -2.17
C PHE A 33 9.97 -17.08 -1.38
N PRO A 34 10.20 -17.05 -0.06
CA PRO A 34 10.25 -18.26 0.76
C PRO A 34 8.92 -19.02 0.73
N SER A 35 8.93 -20.25 0.21
CA SER A 35 7.82 -21.17 0.38
C SER A 35 7.78 -21.64 1.84
N GLY A 36 6.69 -21.34 2.53
CA GLY A 36 6.58 -21.63 3.96
C GLY A 36 5.24 -21.19 4.55
N ARG A 37 5.07 -21.46 5.85
CA ARG A 37 3.88 -21.01 6.56
C ARG A 37 4.00 -19.51 6.85
N LEU A 38 3.12 -18.72 6.26
CA LEU A 38 2.98 -17.29 6.53
C LEU A 38 2.03 -17.07 7.71
N VAL A 39 2.50 -16.37 8.74
CA VAL A 39 1.76 -16.03 9.96
C VAL A 39 1.81 -14.51 10.15
N GLN A 40 0.67 -13.90 10.46
CA GLN A 40 0.61 -12.49 10.83
C GLN A 40 0.94 -12.32 12.32
N THR A 41 1.76 -11.33 12.64
CA THR A 41 2.23 -11.03 14.00
C THR A 41 2.20 -9.53 14.28
N GLU A 42 2.50 -9.10 15.50
CA GLU A 42 2.49 -7.66 15.86
C GLU A 42 3.83 -6.96 15.57
N ALA A 43 4.93 -7.70 15.55
CA ALA A 43 6.28 -7.19 15.31
C ALA A 43 7.24 -8.35 15.00
N PRO A 44 7.68 -8.55 13.75
CA PRO A 44 7.27 -7.81 12.54
C PRO A 44 5.80 -8.08 12.17
N ASP A 45 5.24 -7.40 11.17
CA ASP A 45 3.84 -7.59 10.76
C ASP A 45 3.56 -9.02 10.27
N PHE A 46 4.54 -9.67 9.64
CA PHE A 46 4.43 -11.03 9.15
C PHE A 46 5.68 -11.85 9.38
N ILE A 47 5.51 -13.16 9.52
CA ILE A 47 6.59 -14.13 9.62
C ILE A 47 6.34 -15.27 8.63
N VAL A 48 7.30 -15.52 7.76
CA VAL A 48 7.34 -16.72 6.92
C VAL A 48 8.27 -17.75 7.57
N THR A 49 7.73 -18.90 7.94
CA THR A 49 8.51 -20.04 8.41
C THR A 49 8.77 -21.00 7.25
N ALA A 50 9.98 -20.94 6.70
CA ALA A 50 10.50 -21.90 5.73
C ALA A 50 11.38 -22.95 6.42
N LEU A 51 11.68 -24.07 5.75
CA LEU A 51 12.34 -25.25 6.34
C LEU A 51 13.61 -24.96 7.16
N LYS A 52 14.41 -23.95 6.79
CA LYS A 52 15.70 -23.61 7.44
C LYS A 52 15.81 -22.17 7.91
N ARG A 53 14.79 -21.34 7.70
CA ARG A 53 14.85 -19.90 7.99
C ARG A 53 13.50 -19.34 8.36
N LYS A 54 13.52 -18.40 9.30
CA LYS A 54 12.36 -17.63 9.71
C LYS A 54 12.56 -16.19 9.23
N ILE A 55 11.65 -15.70 8.40
CA ILE A 55 11.78 -14.40 7.73
C ILE A 55 10.72 -13.48 8.30
N GLY A 56 11.16 -12.40 8.92
CA GLY A 56 10.28 -11.33 9.36
C GLY A 56 10.01 -10.35 8.23
N ILE A 57 8.76 -10.01 7.93
CA ILE A 57 8.41 -9.00 6.93
C ILE A 57 7.65 -7.89 7.63
N GLU A 58 8.24 -6.70 7.62
CA GLU A 58 7.62 -5.46 8.08
C GLU A 58 6.98 -4.73 6.91
N VAL A 59 5.78 -4.19 7.10
CA VAL A 59 5.09 -3.37 6.11
C VAL A 59 4.97 -1.94 6.65
N THR A 60 5.31 -0.96 5.82
CA THR A 60 5.15 0.45 6.18
C THR A 60 4.70 1.29 5.02
N LYS A 61 4.07 2.42 5.30
CA LYS A 61 3.55 3.33 4.28
C LYS A 61 4.41 4.59 4.22
N ILE A 62 4.71 5.07 3.01
CA ILE A 62 5.34 6.37 2.78
C ILE A 62 4.27 7.40 2.39
N GLN A 63 4.38 8.63 2.93
CA GLN A 63 3.44 9.73 2.68
C GLN A 63 4.23 11.05 2.54
N GLN A 64 3.90 11.87 1.54
CA GLN A 64 4.41 13.23 1.39
C GLN A 64 3.72 14.15 2.38
N GLN A 65 4.47 15.14 2.87
CA GLN A 65 3.93 16.29 3.57
C GLN A 65 3.77 17.45 2.57
N SER A 66 2.72 17.47 1.73
CA SER A 66 2.07 18.70 1.24
C SER A 66 1.12 18.47 0.05
N GLY A 67 0.05 19.25 0.03
CA GLY A 67 -0.86 19.45 -1.11
C GLY A 67 -1.61 20.77 -0.90
N SER A 68 -2.10 21.41 -1.96
CA SER A 68 -2.89 22.65 -1.83
C SER A 68 -4.29 22.36 -1.25
N ASN A 69 -4.90 23.32 -0.54
CA ASN A 69 -6.24 23.13 0.07
C ASN A 69 -7.35 22.82 -0.95
N ARG A 70 -7.23 23.32 -2.19
CA ARG A 70 -8.20 23.02 -3.27
C ARG A 70 -8.09 21.58 -3.76
N SER A 71 -6.87 21.05 -3.89
CA SER A 71 -6.59 19.64 -4.22
C SER A 71 -7.20 18.71 -3.18
N ARG A 72 -6.96 18.99 -1.89
CA ARG A 72 -7.49 18.19 -0.77
C ARG A 72 -9.02 18.12 -0.72
N ARG A 73 -9.71 19.19 -1.13
CA ARG A 73 -11.18 19.23 -1.15
C ARG A 73 -11.76 18.36 -2.26
N GLN A 74 -11.17 18.39 -3.46
CA GLN A 74 -11.58 17.53 -4.57
C GLN A 74 -11.28 16.06 -4.25
N GLU A 75 -10.10 15.75 -3.71
CA GLU A 75 -9.74 14.41 -3.23
C GLU A 75 -10.75 13.90 -2.21
N SER A 76 -11.12 14.72 -1.23
CA SER A 76 -12.12 14.35 -0.21
C SER A 76 -13.50 14.06 -0.80
N GLU A 77 -13.92 14.76 -1.85
CA GLU A 77 -15.19 14.47 -2.51
C GLU A 77 -15.12 13.19 -3.36
N GLN A 78 -14.01 12.94 -4.06
CA GLN A 78 -13.77 11.68 -4.79
C GLN A 78 -13.75 10.48 -3.85
N GLU A 79 -13.08 10.58 -2.70
CA GLU A 79 -13.11 9.54 -1.66
C GLU A 79 -14.54 9.29 -1.16
N LYS A 80 -15.35 10.35 -0.98
CA LYS A 80 -16.76 10.18 -0.59
C LYS A 80 -17.59 9.52 -1.68
N ILE A 81 -17.28 9.76 -2.95
CA ILE A 81 -17.91 9.05 -4.09
C ILE A 81 -17.56 7.56 -4.01
N ALA A 82 -16.28 7.20 -3.88
CA ALA A 82 -15.86 5.81 -3.79
C ALA A 82 -16.47 5.07 -2.58
N ASN A 83 -16.51 5.74 -1.42
CA ASN A 83 -17.14 5.20 -0.21
C ASN A 83 -18.66 5.01 -0.36
N GLU A 84 -19.33 5.83 -1.16
CA GLU A 84 -20.75 5.62 -1.44
C GLU A 84 -20.96 4.51 -2.48
N ALA A 85 -20.10 4.44 -3.49
CA ALA A 85 -20.16 3.42 -4.52
C ALA A 85 -19.98 2.00 -3.93
N VAL A 86 -19.04 1.83 -2.98
CA VAL A 86 -18.86 0.54 -2.30
C VAL A 86 -20.09 0.15 -1.48
N ARG A 87 -20.76 1.11 -0.82
CA ARG A 87 -22.02 0.82 -0.09
C ARG A 87 -23.12 0.37 -1.03
N ILE A 88 -23.28 1.05 -2.18
CA ILE A 88 -24.28 0.67 -3.19
C ILE A 88 -23.96 -0.74 -3.71
N PHE A 89 -22.70 -1.00 -4.05
CA PHE A 89 -22.26 -2.32 -4.51
C PHE A 89 -22.54 -3.42 -3.48
N GLU A 90 -22.21 -3.18 -2.21
CA GLU A 90 -22.39 -4.15 -1.12
C GLU A 90 -23.88 -4.48 -0.83
N THR A 91 -24.82 -3.63 -1.25
CA THR A 91 -26.27 -3.96 -1.17
C THR A 91 -26.72 -5.00 -2.19
N GLN A 92 -25.95 -5.18 -3.27
CA GLN A 92 -26.30 -6.04 -4.40
C GLN A 92 -25.36 -7.24 -4.52
N ASN A 93 -24.18 -7.16 -3.91
CA ASN A 93 -23.11 -8.13 -4.10
C ASN A 93 -22.28 -8.32 -2.81
N SER A 94 -21.86 -9.55 -2.53
CA SER A 94 -21.04 -9.90 -1.36
C SER A 94 -19.58 -10.22 -1.69
N VAL A 95 -19.18 -10.10 -2.96
CA VAL A 95 -17.80 -10.35 -3.40
C VAL A 95 -16.88 -9.26 -2.88
N ALA A 96 -15.77 -9.65 -2.26
CA ALA A 96 -14.71 -8.73 -1.84
C ALA A 96 -13.79 -8.40 -3.02
N LEU A 97 -13.67 -7.10 -3.34
CA LEU A 97 -12.86 -6.60 -4.44
C LEU A 97 -11.89 -5.51 -3.97
N GLU A 98 -10.72 -5.45 -4.61
CA GLU A 98 -9.95 -4.22 -4.66
C GLU A 98 -10.37 -3.45 -5.92
N VAL A 99 -10.85 -2.22 -5.75
CA VAL A 99 -11.29 -1.35 -6.86
C VAL A 99 -10.51 -0.05 -6.84
N LYS A 100 -9.97 0.33 -8.00
CA LYS A 100 -9.17 1.54 -8.20
C LYS A 100 -9.85 2.43 -9.19
N ILE A 101 -10.29 3.60 -8.76
CA ILE A 101 -11.06 4.56 -9.55
C ILE A 101 -10.14 5.72 -9.92
N ARG A 102 -10.06 6.04 -11.21
CA ARG A 102 -9.39 7.23 -11.70
C ARG A 102 -10.43 8.18 -12.26
N PHE A 103 -10.51 9.35 -11.64
CA PHE A 103 -11.30 10.45 -12.15
C PHE A 103 -10.49 11.25 -13.19
N SER A 104 -11.18 11.79 -14.18
CA SER A 104 -10.60 12.73 -15.14
C SER A 104 -10.18 14.03 -14.43
N ALA A 105 -9.17 14.71 -14.95
CA ALA A 105 -8.68 15.98 -14.40
C ALA A 105 -9.69 17.14 -14.53
N ASN A 106 -10.64 17.02 -15.45
CA ASN A 106 -11.61 18.08 -15.78
C ASN A 106 -12.96 17.90 -15.08
N GLY A 107 -13.14 16.81 -14.31
CA GLY A 107 -14.41 16.54 -13.62
C GLY A 107 -14.64 17.45 -12.41
N GLU A 108 -15.87 17.95 -12.26
CA GLU A 108 -16.28 18.69 -11.08
C GLU A 108 -17.03 17.80 -10.08
N PHE A 109 -16.40 17.46 -8.96
CA PHE A 109 -17.02 16.60 -7.94
C PHE A 109 -17.53 17.40 -6.74
N ASN A 110 -18.80 17.18 -6.38
CA ASN A 110 -19.42 17.85 -5.26
C ASN A 110 -20.56 17.00 -4.64
N LYS A 111 -21.14 17.49 -3.54
CA LYS A 111 -22.21 16.76 -2.83
C LYS A 111 -23.45 16.50 -3.70
N ARG A 112 -23.76 17.35 -4.68
CA ARG A 112 -24.97 17.23 -5.52
C ARG A 112 -24.87 16.10 -6.54
N ASN A 113 -23.70 15.90 -7.13
CA ASN A 113 -23.48 14.84 -8.12
C ASN A 113 -22.83 13.56 -7.56
N ARG A 114 -22.52 13.52 -6.26
CA ARG A 114 -21.93 12.35 -5.60
C ARG A 114 -22.70 11.06 -5.86
N ASN A 115 -24.02 11.07 -5.67
CA ASN A 115 -24.84 9.87 -5.79
C ASN A 115 -24.87 9.36 -7.25
N TYR A 116 -24.90 10.28 -8.22
CA TYR A 116 -24.83 9.95 -9.63
C TYR A 116 -23.56 9.17 -9.96
N PHE A 117 -22.38 9.71 -9.61
CA PHE A 117 -21.11 9.03 -9.87
C PHE A 117 -20.97 7.75 -9.06
N ALA A 118 -21.39 7.73 -7.80
CA ALA A 118 -21.32 6.54 -6.97
C ALA A 118 -22.14 5.38 -7.54
N THR A 119 -23.35 5.69 -8.03
CA THR A 119 -24.24 4.72 -8.69
C THR A 119 -23.63 4.22 -9.99
N ALA A 120 -23.13 5.11 -10.84
CA ALA A 120 -22.49 4.73 -12.11
C ALA A 120 -21.28 3.80 -11.88
N ILE A 121 -20.41 4.12 -10.92
CA ILE A 121 -19.26 3.28 -10.56
C ILE A 121 -19.73 1.91 -10.06
N ALA A 122 -20.71 1.85 -9.15
CA ALA A 122 -21.22 0.58 -8.62
C ALA A 122 -21.82 -0.31 -9.72
N ILE A 123 -22.57 0.27 -10.65
CA ILE A 123 -23.13 -0.42 -11.82
C ILE A 123 -22.01 -0.98 -12.70
N LEU A 124 -21.01 -0.16 -13.05
CA LEU A 124 -19.86 -0.59 -13.85
C LEU A 124 -19.10 -1.73 -13.17
N VAL A 125 -18.81 -1.62 -11.88
CA VAL A 125 -18.10 -2.69 -11.15
C VAL A 125 -18.91 -3.99 -11.13
N ASN A 126 -20.23 -3.90 -10.93
CA ASN A 126 -21.09 -5.08 -10.91
C ASN A 126 -21.26 -5.72 -12.30
N ALA A 127 -21.27 -4.92 -13.37
CA ALA A 127 -21.36 -5.41 -14.75
C ALA A 127 -20.09 -6.13 -15.22
N TYR A 128 -18.92 -5.74 -14.70
CA TYR A 128 -17.61 -6.24 -15.13
C TYR A 128 -16.87 -7.05 -14.05
N LEU A 129 -17.63 -7.74 -13.19
CA LEU A 129 -17.06 -8.63 -12.18
C LEU A 129 -16.09 -9.64 -12.81
N PRO A 130 -14.87 -9.78 -12.28
CA PRO A 130 -13.97 -10.85 -12.71
C PRO A 130 -14.59 -12.22 -12.39
N ILE A 131 -14.76 -13.05 -13.42
CA ILE A 131 -15.26 -14.43 -13.31
C ILE A 131 -14.20 -15.35 -12.69
N GLU A 132 -12.91 -15.09 -12.98
CA GLU A 132 -11.74 -15.80 -12.45
C GLU A 132 -10.82 -14.83 -11.70
N ASP A 133 -9.80 -15.37 -11.03
CA ASP A 133 -8.73 -14.57 -10.41
C ASP A 133 -7.96 -13.80 -11.49
N GLY A 134 -8.22 -12.50 -11.60
CA GLY A 134 -7.53 -11.66 -12.57
C GLY A 134 -8.00 -10.19 -12.56
N PRO A 135 -7.16 -9.26 -13.04
CA PRO A 135 -7.54 -7.87 -13.17
C PRO A 135 -8.52 -7.66 -14.33
N ARG A 136 -9.49 -6.76 -14.14
CA ARG A 136 -10.27 -6.13 -15.19
C ARG A 136 -10.03 -4.64 -15.13
N VAL A 137 -9.50 -4.05 -16.19
CA VAL A 137 -9.30 -2.60 -16.28
C VAL A 137 -10.20 -2.07 -17.38
N LEU A 138 -11.10 -1.17 -16.99
CA LEU A 138 -12.00 -0.47 -17.89
C LEU A 138 -11.40 0.91 -18.14
N HIS A 139 -11.22 1.26 -19.41
CA HIS A 139 -10.88 2.61 -19.83
C HIS A 139 -12.13 3.23 -20.44
N ASN A 140 -12.41 4.48 -20.08
CA ASN A 140 -13.44 5.23 -20.75
C ASN A 140 -12.98 5.46 -22.19
N ASP A 141 -13.77 5.07 -23.18
CA ASP A 141 -13.52 5.32 -24.60
C ASP A 141 -14.30 6.54 -25.12
N TRP A 142 -15.01 7.22 -24.22
CA TRP A 142 -15.81 8.41 -24.45
C TRP A 142 -16.94 8.20 -25.48
N SER A 143 -17.40 6.97 -25.67
CA SER A 143 -18.48 6.64 -26.62
C SER A 143 -19.88 6.57 -25.99
N ASP A 144 -19.98 6.21 -24.70
CA ASP A 144 -21.24 6.07 -23.97
C ASP A 144 -21.15 6.69 -22.56
N PRO A 145 -21.45 8.01 -22.42
CA PRO A 145 -21.42 8.69 -21.13
C PRO A 145 -22.54 8.27 -20.17
N GLU A 146 -23.58 7.59 -20.64
CA GLU A 146 -24.64 7.09 -19.75
C GLU A 146 -24.14 5.87 -18.97
N MET A 147 -23.40 4.98 -19.63
CA MET A 147 -22.77 3.82 -18.99
C MET A 147 -21.45 4.19 -18.30
N PHE A 148 -20.58 4.98 -18.95
CA PHE A 148 -19.25 5.37 -18.47
C PHE A 148 -19.06 6.90 -18.54
N PRO A 149 -19.45 7.65 -17.48
CA PRO A 149 -19.39 9.10 -17.46
C PRO A 149 -18.01 9.66 -17.81
N TYR A 150 -17.95 10.73 -18.62
CA TYR A 150 -16.71 11.36 -19.07
C TYR A 150 -15.79 11.83 -17.94
N GLU A 151 -16.37 12.10 -16.76
CA GLU A 151 -15.62 12.49 -15.57
C GLU A 151 -14.83 11.34 -14.94
N LEU A 152 -15.08 10.10 -15.34
CA LEU A 152 -14.33 8.90 -14.97
C LEU A 152 -13.39 8.52 -16.13
N ASP A 153 -12.10 8.38 -15.83
CA ASP A 153 -11.09 8.01 -16.84
C ASP A 153 -10.92 6.49 -16.92
N SER A 154 -10.79 5.83 -15.78
CA SER A 154 -10.62 4.37 -15.73
C SER A 154 -11.04 3.77 -14.40
N ILE A 155 -11.42 2.49 -14.43
CA ILE A 155 -11.72 1.69 -13.23
C ILE A 155 -10.97 0.36 -13.34
N GLY A 156 -10.09 0.09 -12.38
CA GLY A 156 -9.45 -1.21 -12.21
C GLY A 156 -10.19 -2.03 -11.14
N ILE A 157 -10.58 -3.25 -11.47
CA ILE A 157 -11.31 -4.19 -10.63
C ILE A 157 -10.44 -5.43 -10.44
N TYR A 158 -10.13 -5.76 -9.19
CA TYR A 158 -9.22 -6.85 -8.86
C TYR A 158 -9.87 -7.76 -7.83
N ARG A 159 -9.90 -9.05 -8.15
CA ARG A 159 -10.19 -10.10 -7.17
C ARG A 159 -8.87 -10.65 -6.66
N LEU A 160 -8.66 -10.60 -5.35
CA LEU A 160 -7.49 -11.17 -4.68
C LEU A 160 -7.99 -12.19 -3.65
N ALA A 161 -7.41 -13.39 -3.65
CA ALA A 161 -7.89 -14.52 -2.85
C ALA A 161 -7.93 -14.27 -1.33
N SER A 162 -7.13 -13.32 -0.84
CA SER A 162 -7.04 -12.98 0.58
C SER A 162 -8.09 -11.98 1.07
N LEU A 163 -8.80 -11.32 0.15
CA LEU A 163 -9.75 -10.26 0.50
C LEU A 163 -11.01 -10.87 1.10
N LYS A 164 -11.41 -10.33 2.25
CA LYS A 164 -12.65 -10.64 2.95
C LYS A 164 -13.63 -9.46 2.92
N ARG A 165 -13.16 -8.27 2.55
CA ARG A 165 -13.98 -7.07 2.33
C ARG A 165 -13.48 -6.23 1.16
N ASN A 166 -14.30 -5.27 0.76
CA ASN A 166 -13.99 -4.35 -0.31
C ASN A 166 -12.93 -3.31 0.09
N PHE A 167 -12.01 -3.05 -0.82
CA PHE A 167 -11.01 -2.00 -0.72
C PHE A 167 -11.07 -1.10 -1.96
N TRP A 168 -11.82 -0.02 -1.86
CA TRP A 168 -12.03 0.90 -2.97
C TRP A 168 -11.19 2.15 -2.74
N SER A 169 -10.43 2.57 -3.74
CA SER A 169 -9.59 3.75 -3.67
C SER A 169 -9.64 4.60 -4.92
N VAL A 170 -9.28 5.87 -4.77
CA VAL A 170 -9.28 6.86 -5.85
C VAL A 170 -7.86 7.28 -6.14
N SER A 171 -7.43 7.34 -7.40
CA SER A 171 -6.17 8.01 -7.74
C SER A 171 -6.44 9.49 -7.96
N SER A 172 -5.74 10.36 -7.24
CA SER A 172 -5.75 11.78 -7.56
C SER A 172 -4.63 12.15 -8.52
N ALA A 173 -4.82 13.22 -9.32
CA ALA A 173 -3.73 13.81 -10.07
C ALA A 173 -2.89 14.68 -9.10
N GLY A 174 -1.82 14.12 -8.55
CA GLY A 174 -0.85 14.82 -7.71
C GLY A 174 0.49 15.03 -8.42
N PHE A 175 1.30 15.95 -7.89
CA PHE A 175 2.72 16.04 -8.28
C PHE A 175 3.42 14.75 -7.83
N VAL A 176 4.06 14.09 -8.78
CA VAL A 176 4.87 12.89 -8.52
C VAL A 176 6.17 13.34 -7.86
N GLN A 177 6.48 12.82 -6.68
CA GLN A 177 7.84 12.95 -6.15
C GLN A 177 8.68 11.80 -6.72
N GLU A 178 9.66 12.15 -7.53
CA GLU A 178 10.54 11.19 -8.21
C GLU A 178 11.89 11.00 -7.50
N ASP A 179 12.38 12.04 -6.83
CA ASP A 179 13.57 11.99 -5.99
C ASP A 179 13.18 12.13 -4.52
N PHE A 180 13.28 11.02 -3.81
CA PHE A 180 12.91 10.89 -2.40
C PHE A 180 13.87 9.97 -1.65
N VAL A 181 15.15 10.00 -2.04
CA VAL A 181 16.20 9.18 -1.41
C VAL A 181 16.28 9.46 0.10
N ALA A 182 16.23 10.73 0.50
CA ALA A 182 16.34 11.12 1.90
C ALA A 182 15.13 10.65 2.72
N GLU A 183 13.91 10.83 2.19
CA GLU A 183 12.67 10.37 2.82
C GLU A 183 12.63 8.85 2.94
N MET A 184 13.08 8.14 1.89
CA MET A 184 13.19 6.69 1.89
C MET A 184 14.17 6.22 2.98
N GLN A 185 15.38 6.82 3.04
CA GLN A 185 16.36 6.48 4.07
C GLN A 185 15.82 6.79 5.48
N ALA A 186 15.07 7.88 5.67
CA ALA A 186 14.46 8.22 6.95
C ALA A 186 13.39 7.19 7.38
N VAL A 187 12.57 6.70 6.46
CA VAL A 187 11.59 5.62 6.73
C VAL A 187 12.31 4.34 7.12
N ILE A 188 13.36 3.97 6.38
CA ILE A 188 14.18 2.77 6.65
C ILE A 188 14.82 2.86 8.03
N SER A 189 15.52 3.95 8.33
CA SER A 189 16.22 4.13 9.62
C SER A 189 15.27 4.14 10.82
N LYS A 190 14.06 4.69 10.65
CA LYS A 190 13.03 4.63 11.69
C LYS A 190 12.59 3.19 11.97
N LYS A 191 12.51 2.34 10.95
CA LYS A 191 12.14 0.92 11.10
C LYS A 191 13.30 0.06 11.58
N ASP A 192 14.53 0.34 11.16
CA ASP A 192 15.74 -0.32 11.68
C ASP A 192 15.80 -0.24 13.21
N ALA A 193 15.49 0.94 13.78
CA ALA A 193 15.49 1.17 15.22
C ALA A 193 14.48 0.31 16.01
N LEU A 194 13.50 -0.29 15.34
CA LEU A 194 12.48 -1.14 15.97
C LEU A 194 12.83 -2.62 15.96
N ILE A 195 13.77 -3.07 15.11
CA ILE A 195 14.19 -4.48 15.00
C ILE A 195 14.53 -5.12 16.35
N PRO A 196 15.21 -4.46 17.32
CA PRO A 196 15.50 -5.07 18.61
C PRO A 196 14.25 -5.48 19.42
N SER A 197 13.10 -4.89 19.14
CA SER A 197 11.82 -5.21 19.78
C SER A 197 11.02 -6.32 19.07
N TYR A 198 11.51 -6.79 17.91
CA TYR A 198 10.79 -7.74 17.07
C TYR A 198 10.98 -9.18 17.53
N GLN A 199 10.05 -10.05 17.16
CA GLN A 199 10.25 -11.48 17.31
C GLN A 199 11.48 -11.93 16.52
N SER A 200 12.33 -12.73 17.16
CA SER A 200 13.55 -13.25 16.55
C SER A 200 13.25 -13.99 15.24
N CYS A 201 13.93 -13.55 14.18
CA CYS A 201 13.93 -14.09 12.83
C CYS A 201 15.38 -14.22 12.33
N SER A 202 15.61 -15.11 11.38
CA SER A 202 16.92 -15.31 10.74
C SER A 202 17.29 -14.13 9.84
N GLU A 203 16.29 -13.49 9.25
CA GLU A 203 16.40 -12.30 8.43
C GLU A 203 15.11 -11.47 8.54
N TYR A 204 15.22 -10.18 8.26
CA TYR A 204 14.14 -9.22 8.22
C TYR A 204 14.11 -8.54 6.85
N TRP A 205 12.92 -8.49 6.26
CA TRP A 205 12.63 -7.76 5.04
C TRP A 205 11.69 -6.59 5.34
N LEU A 206 11.80 -5.51 4.57
CA LEU A 206 10.95 -4.35 4.68
C LEU A 206 10.19 -4.11 3.38
N LEU A 207 8.87 -3.99 3.45
CA LEU A 207 8.01 -3.57 2.36
C LEU A 207 7.53 -2.14 2.61
N ILE A 208 8.01 -1.20 1.82
CA ILE A 208 7.61 0.20 1.85
C ILE A 208 6.55 0.43 0.77
N VAL A 209 5.36 0.87 1.18
CA VAL A 209 4.18 0.97 0.33
C VAL A 209 3.83 2.43 0.07
N SER A 210 3.71 2.76 -1.21
CA SER A 210 3.13 3.98 -1.74
C SER A 210 1.73 3.66 -2.24
N GLU A 211 0.69 4.13 -1.54
CA GLU A 211 -0.68 3.70 -1.88
C GLU A 211 -1.21 4.30 -3.19
N GLY A 212 -0.69 5.46 -3.63
CA GLY A 212 -1.13 6.14 -4.85
C GLY A 212 -2.60 6.56 -4.85
N ASN A 213 -3.20 6.72 -3.66
CA ASN A 213 -4.61 7.04 -3.49
C ASN A 213 -4.86 8.55 -3.23
N SER A 214 -3.80 9.34 -3.21
CA SER A 214 -3.83 10.78 -2.95
C SER A 214 -2.54 11.41 -3.47
N ALA A 215 -2.52 12.73 -3.68
CA ALA A 215 -1.35 13.45 -4.17
C ALA A 215 -0.15 13.20 -3.24
N SER A 216 -0.43 13.07 -1.94
CA SER A 216 0.55 12.76 -0.90
C SER A 216 1.08 11.32 -0.91
N THR A 217 0.61 10.45 -1.80
CA THR A 217 1.07 9.05 -1.91
C THR A 217 1.50 8.70 -3.34
N PHE A 218 1.74 9.68 -4.23
CA PHE A 218 2.34 9.45 -5.55
C PHE A 218 3.86 9.58 -5.49
N PHE A 219 4.49 8.52 -5.00
CA PHE A 219 5.93 8.31 -5.14
C PHE A 219 6.19 7.38 -6.32
N ARG A 220 6.97 7.83 -7.29
CA ARG A 220 7.48 6.98 -8.38
C ARG A 220 9.00 7.01 -8.31
N PRO A 221 9.66 5.90 -7.99
CA PRO A 221 11.10 5.92 -7.76
C PRO A 221 11.80 6.23 -9.08
N SER A 222 12.60 7.31 -9.08
CA SER A 222 13.55 7.61 -10.16
C SER A 222 14.65 6.54 -10.23
N ARG A 223 15.46 6.57 -11.31
CA ARG A 223 16.67 5.74 -11.38
C ARG A 223 17.60 5.99 -10.18
N GLU A 224 17.75 7.25 -9.78
CA GLU A 224 18.56 7.60 -8.60
C GLU A 224 18.03 6.94 -7.33
N THR A 225 16.70 6.99 -7.10
CA THR A 225 16.07 6.30 -5.97
C THR A 225 16.27 4.78 -6.00
N LEU A 226 16.18 4.15 -7.17
CA LEU A 226 16.35 2.69 -7.30
C LEU A 226 17.82 2.26 -7.21
N ASP A 227 18.74 3.07 -7.73
CA ASP A 227 20.16 2.76 -7.79
C ASP A 227 20.93 3.16 -6.52
N HIS A 228 20.32 3.95 -5.64
CA HIS A 228 20.88 4.33 -4.35
C HIS A 228 21.11 3.12 -3.43
N GLN A 229 22.23 3.11 -2.72
CA GLN A 229 22.53 2.08 -1.71
C GLN A 229 22.08 2.54 -0.33
N TYR A 230 20.90 2.09 0.09
CA TYR A 230 20.34 2.40 1.39
C TYR A 230 21.04 1.65 2.50
N ARG A 231 21.35 2.33 3.61
CA ARG A 231 21.92 1.71 4.80
C ARG A 231 20.81 1.16 5.66
N SER A 232 20.86 -0.15 5.97
CA SER A 232 19.83 -0.80 6.77
C SER A 232 20.28 -2.11 7.39
N VAL A 233 19.63 -2.52 8.49
CA VAL A 233 19.75 -3.88 9.04
C VAL A 233 18.78 -4.87 8.40
N PHE A 234 17.78 -4.40 7.65
CA PHE A 234 16.94 -5.26 6.81
C PHE A 234 17.79 -5.85 5.68
N GLN A 235 17.66 -7.15 5.42
CA GLN A 235 18.45 -7.83 4.37
C GLN A 235 17.92 -7.51 2.97
N ARG A 236 16.60 -7.27 2.85
CA ARG A 236 15.94 -6.92 1.59
C ARG A 236 14.90 -5.85 1.85
N ILE A 237 14.84 -4.88 0.95
CA ILE A 237 13.88 -3.79 1.03
C ILE A 237 13.18 -3.67 -0.31
N PHE A 238 11.85 -3.63 -0.28
CA PHE A 238 11.01 -3.50 -1.46
C PHE A 238 10.20 -2.22 -1.39
N PHE A 239 10.08 -1.56 -2.53
CA PHE A 239 9.16 -0.47 -2.73
C PHE A 239 7.98 -0.93 -3.59
N LEU A 240 6.77 -0.81 -3.06
CA LEU A 240 5.53 -1.16 -3.72
C LEU A 240 4.73 0.11 -4.05
N GLU A 241 4.56 0.36 -5.34
CA GLU A 241 3.53 1.26 -5.85
C GLU A 241 2.18 0.52 -5.86
N ALA A 242 1.43 0.57 -4.76
CA ALA A 242 0.25 -0.27 -4.59
C ALA A 242 -0.81 -0.02 -5.65
N PHE A 243 -0.99 1.23 -6.10
CA PHE A 243 -1.95 1.57 -7.14
C PHE A 243 -1.66 0.86 -8.48
N THR A 244 -0.40 0.89 -8.93
CA THR A 244 0.03 0.23 -10.18
C THR A 244 0.44 -1.22 -9.98
N LYS A 245 0.51 -1.70 -8.74
CA LYS A 245 0.99 -3.03 -8.33
C LYS A 245 2.44 -3.31 -8.72
N LYS A 246 3.24 -2.27 -8.98
CA LYS A 246 4.65 -2.41 -9.35
C LYS A 246 5.52 -2.53 -8.11
N VAL A 247 6.34 -3.58 -8.07
CA VAL A 247 7.36 -3.79 -7.03
C VAL A 247 8.74 -3.48 -7.59
N SER A 248 9.56 -2.81 -6.80
CA SER A 248 11.00 -2.63 -7.06
C SER A 248 11.80 -3.03 -5.82
N GLU A 249 12.83 -3.86 -5.99
CA GLU A 249 13.79 -4.15 -4.91
C GLU A 249 14.84 -3.03 -4.85
N LEU A 250 15.08 -2.48 -3.66
CA LEU A 250 16.05 -1.42 -3.42
C LEU A 250 17.42 -2.03 -3.12
N LYS A 251 18.50 -1.33 -3.51
CA LYS A 251 19.86 -1.77 -3.18
C LYS A 251 20.17 -1.45 -1.73
N VAL A 252 20.64 -2.46 -0.99
CA VAL A 252 20.94 -2.33 0.44
C VAL A 252 22.43 -2.50 0.69
N LEU A 253 22.99 -1.57 1.45
CA LEU A 253 24.29 -1.72 2.11
C LEU A 253 24.04 -2.20 3.55
N SER A 254 24.23 -3.51 3.77
CA SER A 254 23.89 -4.15 5.04
C SER A 254 24.70 -3.58 6.21
N LEU A 255 23.98 -3.22 7.27
CA LEU A 255 24.54 -2.90 8.57
C LEU A 255 24.52 -4.15 9.46
N GLN A 256 25.55 -4.33 10.28
CA GLN A 256 25.50 -5.36 11.32
C GLN A 256 24.50 -4.94 12.40
N ILE A 257 23.65 -5.87 12.83
CA ILE A 257 22.83 -5.68 14.02
C ILE A 257 23.80 -5.56 15.20
N PRO A 258 23.75 -4.48 16.01
CA PRO A 258 24.56 -4.40 17.21
C PRO A 258 24.20 -5.56 18.15
N THR A 259 25.03 -6.59 18.19
CA THR A 259 24.94 -7.63 19.21
C THR A 259 25.39 -7.03 20.53
N ALA A 260 24.73 -7.38 21.64
CA ALA A 260 25.02 -6.89 22.99
C ALA A 260 26.43 -7.26 23.54
N HIS A 261 27.36 -7.71 22.68
CA HIS A 261 28.71 -8.16 23.06
C HIS A 261 29.87 -7.31 22.54
N THR A 262 29.64 -6.18 21.87
CA THR A 262 30.72 -5.27 21.44
C THR A 262 30.88 -4.01 22.31
N ALA A 263 30.29 -4.01 23.52
CA ALA A 263 30.53 -2.98 24.53
C ALA A 263 31.44 -3.50 25.66
N SER A 264 32.61 -4.07 25.35
CA SER A 264 33.60 -4.39 26.40
C SER A 264 35.06 -4.49 25.93
N VAL A 265 35.44 -3.91 24.79
CA VAL A 265 36.85 -3.92 24.34
C VAL A 265 37.27 -2.56 23.82
N LEU A 266 37.07 -1.51 24.61
CA LEU A 266 37.79 -0.23 24.47
C LEU A 266 37.84 0.46 25.83
N ASP A 267 38.28 -0.23 26.89
CA ASP A 267 38.75 0.48 28.10
C ASP A 267 39.67 -0.40 28.95
N LYS A 268 40.85 -0.73 28.41
CA LYS A 268 42.06 -1.04 29.19
C LYS A 268 43.27 -0.66 28.35
N GLY A 269 43.63 0.62 28.39
CA GLY A 269 44.99 1.06 28.10
C GLY A 269 45.90 0.76 29.31
N PRO A 270 47.20 0.50 29.06
CA PRO A 270 48.18 0.24 30.12
C PRO A 270 48.43 1.45 31.03
#